data_AF-A0A5N5NCG0-F1
#
_entry.id   AF-A0A5N5NCG0-F1
#
_cell.length_a   1.000
_cell.length_b   1.000
_cell.length_c   1.000
_cell.angle_alpha   90.00
_cell.angle_beta   90.00
_cell.angle_gamma   90.00
#
_symmetry.space_group_name_H-M   'P 1'
#
loop_
_entity.id
_entity.type
_entity.pdbx_description
1 polymer ?
#
loop_
_entity_poly.entity_id
_entity_poly.type
_entity_poly.pdbx_seq_one_letter_code
_entity_poly.pdbx_strand_id
1 'polypeptide(L)'
;MLERKKVGRKIHALCASKKTLNSSLAFSRRGVMQEVGDVGCYVSPTDIEEGRSEECHTSGDESIKIEDDADEEQAESEIAILKSRGSASDARLAAAHEQMRSAEEDAAEWKRKYDIAVRETKAALEKAANVQERTNKETQLREDALREEFSSHLVVKEDEIKEKNRRIEYAEQCLTTSNLELKVAESKMQSYGTEISSLKLEIKVLVEKLETANAKAQSYDKEARILEQEKIHLEQRYRSEFERFAEVQERCNRSEKECKRATELADRARADAVSAQKKKNLLPPKTIKDPEAKKPEDWDDKEYITDPKDKKPEGYEDIPKEIPDPDAKKPEDWDDEEDCEWTAPTISNPEYKGPWKPKKIKNPNYQGKWKAPIDFLGSALVEQLLRTRFRSLSKTKAAATGEFASFALVWINSNGKSKNRFLKSSS
;
A
#
# COMPACT_ATOMS: atom_id res chain seq x y z
N MET A 1 -16.74 -20.49 -32.33
CA MET A 1 -17.04 -21.94 -32.36
C MET A 1 -18.50 -22.33 -32.65
N LEU A 2 -19.52 -21.65 -32.10
CA LEU A 2 -20.93 -22.11 -32.18
C LEU A 2 -21.46 -22.37 -33.61
N GLU A 3 -21.09 -21.55 -34.59
CA GLU A 3 -21.65 -21.65 -35.95
C GLU A 3 -21.17 -22.86 -36.74
N ARG A 4 -19.91 -23.29 -36.57
CA ARG A 4 -19.42 -24.56 -37.16
C ARG A 4 -20.25 -25.76 -36.68
N LYS A 5 -20.79 -25.72 -35.44
CA LYS A 5 -21.75 -26.71 -34.88
C LYS A 5 -23.21 -26.57 -35.38
N LYS A 6 -23.55 -25.52 -36.13
CA LYS A 6 -24.81 -25.40 -36.90
C LYS A 6 -24.65 -25.95 -38.32
N VAL A 7 -23.57 -25.60 -39.02
CA VAL A 7 -23.31 -26.05 -40.40
C VAL A 7 -23.24 -27.58 -40.49
N GLY A 8 -22.44 -28.24 -39.63
CA GLY A 8 -22.29 -29.70 -39.66
C GLY A 8 -23.60 -30.49 -39.47
N ARG A 9 -24.54 -29.96 -38.67
CA ARG A 9 -25.88 -30.58 -38.50
C ARG A 9 -26.77 -30.46 -39.74
N LYS A 10 -26.59 -29.41 -40.54
CA LYS A 10 -27.35 -29.22 -41.80
C LYS A 10 -26.88 -30.18 -42.90
N ILE A 11 -25.57 -30.47 -42.96
CA ILE A 11 -24.99 -31.45 -43.90
C ILE A 11 -25.48 -32.88 -43.59
N HIS A 12 -25.50 -33.26 -42.30
CA HIS A 12 -25.92 -34.61 -41.90
C HIS A 12 -27.40 -34.92 -42.25
N ALA A 13 -28.28 -33.91 -42.23
CA ALA A 13 -29.68 -34.05 -42.64
C ALA A 13 -29.83 -34.27 -44.16
N LEU A 14 -29.00 -33.62 -44.99
CA LEU A 14 -29.02 -33.78 -46.44
C LEU A 14 -28.56 -35.19 -46.89
N CYS A 15 -27.57 -35.77 -46.20
CA CYS A 15 -27.17 -37.16 -46.44
C CYS A 15 -28.26 -38.18 -46.10
N ALA A 16 -29.10 -37.93 -45.08
CA ALA A 16 -30.22 -38.81 -44.75
C ALA A 16 -31.28 -38.81 -45.87
N SER A 17 -31.66 -37.63 -46.37
CA SER A 17 -32.67 -37.48 -47.43
C SER A 17 -32.25 -38.08 -48.79
N LYS A 18 -30.95 -38.31 -49.02
CA LYS A 18 -30.45 -38.90 -50.27
C LYS A 18 -30.57 -40.43 -50.31
N LYS A 19 -30.79 -41.10 -49.15
CA LYS A 19 -31.07 -42.55 -49.10
C LYS A 19 -32.53 -42.89 -49.42
N THR A 20 -33.49 -42.05 -49.06
CA THR A 20 -34.93 -42.30 -49.28
C THR A 20 -35.40 -42.14 -50.73
N LEU A 21 -34.66 -41.39 -51.57
CA LEU A 21 -35.00 -41.26 -52.99
C LEU A 21 -34.57 -42.50 -53.81
N ASN A 22 -33.43 -43.12 -53.51
CA ASN A 22 -32.96 -44.30 -54.24
C ASN A 22 -33.84 -45.54 -54.03
N SER A 23 -34.62 -45.63 -52.94
CA SER A 23 -35.63 -46.68 -52.76
C SER A 23 -36.89 -46.49 -53.64
N SER A 24 -37.17 -45.28 -54.13
CA SER A 24 -38.37 -45.00 -54.93
C SER A 24 -38.25 -45.41 -56.40
N LEU A 25 -37.05 -45.72 -56.88
CA LEU A 25 -36.76 -46.05 -58.29
C LEU A 25 -36.85 -47.55 -58.61
N ALA A 26 -37.17 -48.39 -57.61
CA ALA A 26 -37.24 -49.84 -57.75
C ALA A 26 -38.64 -50.41 -58.07
N PHE A 27 -39.68 -49.56 -58.20
CA PHE A 27 -41.08 -49.99 -58.17
C PHE A 27 -41.93 -49.51 -59.37
N SER A 28 -41.47 -49.74 -60.61
CA SER A 28 -42.30 -49.57 -61.81
C SER A 28 -41.91 -50.48 -63.00
N ARG A 29 -41.78 -51.80 -62.74
CA ARG A 29 -41.74 -52.85 -63.78
C ARG A 29 -42.33 -54.18 -63.26
N ARG A 30 -43.65 -54.29 -63.16
CA ARG A 30 -44.35 -55.58 -63.11
C ARG A 30 -45.85 -55.43 -63.44
N GLY A 31 -46.36 -56.34 -64.28
CA GLY A 31 -47.77 -56.42 -64.68
C GLY A 31 -48.15 -55.47 -65.83
N VAL A 32 -49.15 -55.77 -66.67
CA VAL A 32 -49.89 -57.05 -66.88
C VAL A 32 -50.30 -57.13 -68.35
N MET A 33 -50.21 -58.32 -68.97
CA MET A 33 -51.13 -58.81 -70.01
C MET A 33 -50.93 -60.32 -70.15
N GLN A 34 -51.99 -61.09 -69.94
CA GLN A 34 -52.05 -62.56 -69.97
C GLN A 34 -53.46 -62.95 -70.42
N GLU A 35 -53.57 -64.03 -71.21
CA GLU A 35 -54.81 -64.74 -71.61
C GLU A 35 -55.93 -63.94 -72.31
N VAL A 36 -56.12 -64.20 -73.62
CA VAL A 36 -57.23 -64.97 -74.23
C VAL A 36 -56.90 -65.20 -75.72
N GLY A 37 -57.41 -66.21 -76.44
CA GLY A 37 -58.30 -67.32 -76.07
C GLY A 37 -58.41 -68.31 -77.25
N ASP A 38 -58.89 -69.52 -77.01
CA ASP A 38 -58.86 -70.66 -77.95
C ASP A 38 -60.22 -70.92 -78.66
N VAL A 39 -60.20 -71.21 -79.97
CA VAL A 39 -61.33 -71.75 -80.76
C VAL A 39 -60.78 -72.54 -81.97
N GLY A 40 -61.28 -73.76 -82.21
CA GLY A 40 -60.89 -74.63 -83.33
C GLY A 40 -62.04 -75.04 -84.27
N CYS A 41 -62.05 -76.33 -84.64
CA CYS A 41 -62.86 -77.03 -85.68
C CYS A 41 -62.22 -77.01 -87.10
N TYR A 42 -62.01 -78.16 -87.79
CA TYR A 42 -62.96 -79.11 -88.42
C TYR A 42 -63.79 -78.43 -89.55
N VAL A 43 -64.04 -79.02 -90.73
CA VAL A 43 -64.30 -80.44 -91.08
C VAL A 43 -63.78 -80.80 -92.50
N SER A 44 -63.30 -82.03 -92.70
CA SER A 44 -63.36 -82.76 -94.01
C SER A 44 -64.49 -83.80 -93.89
N PRO A 45 -65.32 -84.11 -94.91
CA PRO A 45 -64.84 -84.71 -96.18
C PRO A 45 -65.74 -84.43 -97.42
N THR A 46 -65.47 -85.07 -98.57
CA THR A 46 -66.24 -86.22 -99.12
C THR A 46 -65.71 -86.63 -100.50
N ASP A 47 -65.18 -87.84 -100.61
CA ASP A 47 -65.16 -88.61 -101.85
C ASP A 47 -66.57 -89.13 -102.18
N ILE A 48 -66.89 -89.34 -103.46
CA ILE A 48 -68.04 -90.14 -103.91
C ILE A 48 -67.57 -91.06 -105.05
N GLU A 49 -68.02 -92.31 -105.00
CA GLU A 49 -67.63 -93.42 -105.89
C GLU A 49 -68.52 -93.49 -107.15
N GLU A 50 -67.98 -94.04 -108.26
CA GLU A 50 -68.64 -94.97 -109.21
C GLU A 50 -67.66 -95.29 -110.38
N GLY A 51 -67.59 -96.50 -110.96
CA GLY A 51 -68.22 -97.78 -110.59
C GLY A 51 -68.66 -98.62 -111.80
N ARG A 52 -68.02 -99.78 -112.05
CA ARG A 52 -68.27 -100.78 -113.13
C ARG A 52 -67.89 -100.35 -114.57
N SER A 53 -67.50 -101.19 -115.56
CA SER A 53 -67.62 -102.66 -115.89
C SER A 53 -69.00 -103.11 -116.47
N GLU A 54 -69.19 -104.19 -117.24
CA GLU A 54 -68.36 -105.40 -117.53
C GLU A 54 -67.64 -105.44 -118.93
N GLU A 55 -67.89 -106.43 -119.81
CA GLU A 55 -66.84 -107.07 -120.66
C GLU A 55 -67.34 -107.79 -121.97
N CYS A 56 -66.40 -108.37 -122.76
CA CYS A 56 -66.51 -109.45 -123.80
C CYS A 56 -66.65 -109.19 -125.34
N HIS A 57 -65.73 -109.85 -126.09
CA HIS A 57 -65.83 -110.73 -127.29
C HIS A 57 -67.13 -110.87 -128.15
N THR A 58 -67.17 -111.25 -129.46
CA THR A 58 -66.19 -111.57 -130.56
C THR A 58 -66.90 -111.76 -131.93
N SER A 59 -66.16 -111.59 -133.06
CA SER A 59 -66.29 -112.28 -134.40
C SER A 59 -67.58 -112.26 -135.25
N GLY A 60 -67.46 -112.11 -136.59
CA GLY A 60 -68.47 -112.61 -137.55
C GLY A 60 -68.54 -111.95 -138.96
N ASP A 61 -68.08 -112.68 -139.97
CA ASP A 61 -67.99 -112.43 -141.43
C ASP A 61 -69.07 -111.63 -142.23
N GLU A 62 -68.56 -110.91 -143.25
CA GLU A 62 -69.09 -110.66 -144.62
C GLU A 62 -70.61 -110.52 -144.93
N SER A 63 -71.05 -109.32 -145.38
CA SER A 63 -71.47 -109.09 -146.80
C SER A 63 -71.92 -107.65 -147.14
N ILE A 64 -71.20 -107.00 -148.06
CA ILE A 64 -71.31 -105.57 -148.42
C ILE A 64 -72.58 -105.18 -149.21
N LYS A 65 -73.53 -104.45 -148.61
CA LYS A 65 -74.16 -103.16 -149.09
C LYS A 65 -75.49 -102.82 -148.40
N ILE A 66 -75.74 -101.52 -148.25
CA ILE A 66 -76.92 -100.88 -147.61
C ILE A 66 -76.85 -100.97 -146.07
N GLU A 67 -75.84 -100.31 -145.50
CA GLU A 67 -75.65 -100.22 -144.04
C GLU A 67 -75.08 -98.88 -143.57
N ASP A 68 -74.64 -98.00 -144.49
CA ASP A 68 -73.95 -96.74 -144.18
C ASP A 68 -74.84 -95.67 -143.49
N ASP A 69 -76.10 -95.53 -143.91
CA ASP A 69 -76.98 -94.41 -143.51
C ASP A 69 -77.39 -94.43 -142.02
N ALA A 70 -77.55 -95.62 -141.42
CA ALA A 70 -78.09 -95.79 -140.07
C ALA A 70 -77.02 -95.63 -138.97
N ASP A 71 -75.82 -96.16 -139.23
CA ASP A 71 -74.66 -95.95 -138.36
C ASP A 71 -74.21 -94.47 -138.40
N GLU A 72 -74.42 -93.76 -139.53
CA GLU A 72 -74.19 -92.32 -139.62
C GLU A 72 -75.16 -91.53 -138.70
N GLU A 73 -76.47 -91.83 -138.71
CA GLU A 73 -77.44 -91.17 -137.80
C GLU A 73 -77.17 -91.48 -136.31
N GLN A 74 -76.82 -92.73 -135.96
CA GLN A 74 -76.42 -93.05 -134.58
C GLN A 74 -75.14 -92.29 -134.19
N ALA A 75 -74.11 -92.30 -135.04
CA ALA A 75 -72.87 -91.59 -134.81
C ALA A 75 -73.10 -90.07 -134.66
N GLU A 76 -73.94 -89.45 -135.49
CA GLU A 76 -74.33 -88.04 -135.33
C GLU A 76 -74.98 -87.77 -133.97
N SER A 77 -75.86 -88.67 -133.49
CA SER A 77 -76.53 -88.54 -132.20
C SER A 77 -75.55 -88.66 -131.01
N GLU A 78 -74.62 -89.61 -131.05
CA GLU A 78 -73.57 -89.76 -130.04
C GLU A 78 -72.59 -88.60 -130.08
N ILE A 79 -72.21 -88.14 -131.27
CA ILE A 79 -71.40 -86.93 -131.48
C ILE A 79 -72.13 -85.69 -130.93
N ALA A 80 -73.44 -85.56 -131.08
CA ALA A 80 -74.22 -84.46 -130.51
C ALA A 80 -74.27 -84.51 -128.98
N ILE A 81 -74.49 -85.69 -128.40
CA ILE A 81 -74.46 -85.90 -126.94
C ILE A 81 -73.06 -85.60 -126.40
N LEU A 82 -71.99 -86.10 -127.03
CA LEU A 82 -70.60 -85.84 -126.64
C LEU A 82 -70.22 -84.36 -126.80
N LYS A 83 -70.66 -83.67 -127.86
CA LYS A 83 -70.53 -82.20 -128.02
C LYS A 83 -71.23 -81.46 -126.89
N SER A 84 -72.45 -81.86 -126.51
CA SER A 84 -73.18 -81.22 -125.39
C SER A 84 -72.51 -81.47 -124.03
N ARG A 85 -71.99 -82.69 -123.80
CA ARG A 85 -71.26 -83.07 -122.58
C ARG A 85 -69.93 -82.34 -122.48
N GLY A 86 -69.22 -82.21 -123.61
CA GLY A 86 -68.00 -81.40 -123.74
C GLY A 86 -68.27 -79.93 -123.43
N SER A 87 -69.27 -79.33 -124.08
CA SER A 87 -69.69 -77.95 -123.78
C SER A 87 -70.08 -77.75 -122.30
N ALA A 88 -70.72 -78.73 -121.67
CA ALA A 88 -71.05 -78.70 -120.24
C ALA A 88 -69.81 -78.86 -119.33
N SER A 89 -68.80 -79.66 -119.70
CA SER A 89 -67.52 -79.70 -118.98
C SER A 89 -66.71 -78.41 -119.18
N ASP A 90 -66.69 -77.86 -120.39
CA ASP A 90 -65.99 -76.62 -120.71
C ASP A 90 -66.60 -75.43 -119.96
N ALA A 91 -67.94 -75.37 -119.86
CA ALA A 91 -68.64 -74.37 -119.05
C ALA A 91 -68.32 -74.51 -117.55
N ARG A 92 -68.18 -75.74 -117.03
CA ARG A 92 -67.78 -75.99 -115.63
C ARG A 92 -66.32 -75.62 -115.38
N LEU A 93 -65.41 -75.94 -116.32
CA LEU A 93 -64.00 -75.55 -116.27
C LEU A 93 -63.84 -74.02 -116.34
N ALA A 94 -64.58 -73.35 -117.23
CA ALA A 94 -64.62 -71.90 -117.30
C ALA A 94 -65.14 -71.27 -116.00
N ALA A 95 -66.22 -71.80 -115.42
CA ALA A 95 -66.72 -71.35 -114.11
C ALA A 95 -65.71 -71.60 -112.98
N ALA A 96 -65.04 -72.75 -112.95
CA ALA A 96 -64.00 -73.05 -111.96
C ALA A 96 -62.78 -72.13 -112.11
N HIS A 97 -62.34 -71.84 -113.35
CA HIS A 97 -61.28 -70.88 -113.62
C HIS A 97 -61.68 -69.43 -113.28
N GLU A 98 -62.96 -69.06 -113.41
CA GLU A 98 -63.46 -67.75 -112.99
C GLU A 98 -63.50 -67.63 -111.46
N GLN A 99 -63.99 -68.65 -110.76
CA GLN A 99 -63.97 -68.69 -109.29
C GLN A 99 -62.53 -68.70 -108.74
N MET A 100 -61.62 -69.43 -109.39
CA MET A 100 -60.19 -69.42 -109.06
C MET A 100 -59.58 -68.03 -109.26
N ARG A 101 -59.82 -67.37 -110.41
CA ARG A 101 -59.33 -66.00 -110.66
C ARG A 101 -59.92 -64.99 -109.69
N SER A 102 -61.22 -65.06 -109.37
CA SER A 102 -61.85 -64.22 -108.35
C SER A 102 -61.17 -64.40 -106.99
N ALA A 103 -60.88 -65.63 -106.59
CA ALA A 103 -60.18 -65.91 -105.32
C ALA A 103 -58.72 -65.44 -105.32
N GLU A 104 -58.00 -65.53 -106.46
CA GLU A 104 -56.66 -64.97 -106.62
C GLU A 104 -56.67 -63.44 -106.60
N GLU A 105 -57.66 -62.79 -107.21
CA GLU A 105 -57.84 -61.34 -107.21
C GLU A 105 -58.21 -60.82 -105.82
N ASP A 106 -59.12 -61.48 -105.11
CA ASP A 106 -59.45 -61.21 -103.70
C ASP A 106 -58.22 -61.38 -102.80
N ALA A 107 -57.48 -62.48 -102.95
CA ALA A 107 -56.25 -62.71 -102.17
C ALA A 107 -55.19 -61.63 -102.47
N ALA A 108 -55.06 -61.19 -103.72
CA ALA A 108 -54.20 -60.09 -104.11
C ALA A 108 -54.69 -58.74 -103.56
N GLU A 109 -56.00 -58.49 -103.49
CA GLU A 109 -56.57 -57.33 -102.81
C GLU A 109 -56.29 -57.33 -101.31
N TRP A 110 -56.56 -58.43 -100.61
CA TRP A 110 -56.28 -58.57 -99.18
C TRP A 110 -54.79 -58.40 -98.87
N LYS A 111 -53.91 -58.94 -99.73
CA LYS A 111 -52.47 -58.70 -99.65
C LYS A 111 -52.12 -57.21 -99.83
N ARG A 112 -52.67 -56.52 -100.85
CA ARG A 112 -52.45 -55.07 -101.04
C ARG A 112 -52.96 -54.26 -99.83
N LYS A 113 -54.13 -54.59 -99.28
CA LYS A 113 -54.73 -53.94 -98.10
C LYS A 113 -53.85 -54.14 -96.86
N TYR A 114 -53.33 -55.35 -96.65
CA TYR A 114 -52.36 -55.66 -95.59
C TYR A 114 -51.03 -54.91 -95.78
N ASP A 115 -50.48 -54.91 -97.00
CA ASP A 115 -49.23 -54.21 -97.33
C ASP A 115 -49.37 -52.68 -97.21
N ILE A 116 -50.57 -52.11 -97.35
CA ILE A 116 -50.89 -50.72 -96.98
C ILE A 116 -50.86 -50.56 -95.45
N ALA A 117 -51.66 -51.33 -94.71
CA ALA A 117 -51.76 -51.23 -93.26
C ALA A 117 -50.40 -51.44 -92.55
N VAL A 118 -49.56 -52.36 -93.04
CA VAL A 118 -48.20 -52.59 -92.53
C VAL A 118 -47.27 -51.41 -92.82
N ARG A 119 -47.42 -50.70 -93.93
CA ARG A 119 -46.65 -49.46 -94.21
C ARG A 119 -47.13 -48.30 -93.37
N GLU A 120 -48.45 -48.14 -93.20
CA GLU A 120 -49.03 -47.06 -92.39
C GLU A 120 -48.71 -47.21 -90.91
N THR A 121 -48.81 -48.43 -90.36
CA THR A 121 -48.40 -48.71 -88.98
C THR A 121 -46.90 -48.53 -88.76
N LYS A 122 -46.03 -48.96 -89.70
CA LYS A 122 -44.59 -48.66 -89.65
C LYS A 122 -44.31 -47.15 -89.68
N ALA A 123 -44.96 -46.40 -90.57
CA ALA A 123 -44.81 -44.95 -90.66
C ALA A 123 -45.36 -44.22 -89.42
N ALA A 124 -46.39 -44.76 -88.76
CA ALA A 124 -46.90 -44.24 -87.49
C ALA A 124 -45.93 -44.50 -86.34
N LEU A 125 -45.36 -45.71 -86.25
CA LEU A 125 -44.33 -46.06 -85.28
C LEU A 125 -43.05 -45.22 -85.47
N GLU A 126 -42.61 -45.01 -86.71
CA GLU A 126 -41.47 -44.16 -87.05
C GLU A 126 -41.74 -42.69 -86.65
N LYS A 127 -42.93 -42.15 -86.92
CA LYS A 127 -43.33 -40.81 -86.45
C LYS A 127 -43.35 -40.72 -84.93
N ALA A 128 -43.88 -41.73 -84.23
CA ALA A 128 -43.88 -41.78 -82.77
C ALA A 128 -42.45 -41.83 -82.19
N ALA A 129 -41.57 -42.64 -82.77
CA ALA A 129 -40.15 -42.71 -82.38
C ALA A 129 -39.43 -41.37 -82.60
N ASN A 130 -39.63 -40.72 -83.76
CA ASN A 130 -39.07 -39.39 -84.05
C ASN A 130 -39.60 -38.30 -83.10
N VAL A 131 -40.88 -38.36 -82.70
CA VAL A 131 -41.43 -37.45 -81.69
C VAL A 131 -40.81 -37.71 -80.32
N GLN A 132 -40.70 -38.97 -79.89
CA GLN A 132 -40.07 -39.34 -78.62
C GLN A 132 -38.58 -38.95 -78.57
N GLU A 133 -37.85 -39.08 -79.68
CA GLU A 133 -36.45 -38.66 -79.76
C GLU A 133 -36.32 -37.13 -79.62
N ARG A 134 -37.23 -36.36 -80.23
CA ARG A 134 -37.27 -34.89 -80.09
C ARG A 134 -37.60 -34.46 -78.66
N THR A 135 -38.61 -35.06 -78.02
CA THR A 135 -38.95 -34.73 -76.62
C THR A 135 -37.84 -35.14 -75.65
N ASN A 136 -37.14 -36.25 -75.92
CA ASN A 136 -35.94 -36.63 -75.16
C ASN A 136 -34.82 -35.60 -75.33
N LYS A 137 -34.53 -35.15 -76.56
CA LYS A 137 -33.52 -34.11 -76.83
C LYS A 137 -33.85 -32.77 -76.19
N GLU A 138 -35.11 -32.32 -76.26
CA GLU A 138 -35.57 -31.12 -75.56
C GLU A 138 -35.42 -31.23 -74.03
N THR A 139 -35.71 -32.41 -73.47
CA THR A 139 -35.56 -32.66 -72.02
C THR A 139 -34.10 -32.64 -71.61
N GLN A 140 -33.22 -33.30 -72.38
CA GLN A 140 -31.78 -33.28 -72.17
C GLN A 140 -31.22 -31.85 -72.22
N LEU A 141 -31.58 -31.05 -73.22
CA LEU A 141 -31.16 -29.65 -73.34
C LEU A 141 -31.63 -28.78 -72.16
N ARG A 142 -32.83 -29.03 -71.62
CA ARG A 142 -33.32 -28.35 -70.40
C ARG A 142 -32.53 -28.78 -69.15
N GLU A 143 -32.20 -30.07 -69.02
CA GLU A 143 -31.35 -30.54 -67.93
C GLU A 143 -29.92 -29.97 -68.01
N ASP A 144 -29.31 -29.93 -69.20
CA ASP A 144 -27.95 -29.46 -69.38
C ASP A 144 -27.84 -27.94 -69.16
N ALA A 145 -28.82 -27.15 -69.63
CA ALA A 145 -28.90 -25.73 -69.31
C ALA A 145 -29.01 -25.47 -67.79
N LEU A 146 -29.87 -26.22 -67.08
CA LEU A 146 -29.98 -26.11 -65.62
C LEU A 146 -28.69 -26.54 -64.90
N ARG A 147 -27.99 -27.57 -65.41
CA ARG A 147 -26.69 -28.00 -64.88
C ARG A 147 -25.62 -26.90 -65.06
N GLU A 148 -25.61 -26.22 -66.20
CA GLU A 148 -24.72 -25.10 -66.47
C GLU A 148 -25.04 -23.88 -65.60
N GLU A 149 -26.31 -23.49 -65.46
CA GLU A 149 -26.74 -22.41 -64.56
C GLU A 149 -26.33 -22.67 -63.11
N PHE A 150 -26.58 -23.88 -62.58
CA PHE A 150 -26.17 -24.24 -61.22
C PHE A 150 -24.64 -24.30 -61.07
N SER A 151 -23.91 -24.77 -62.09
CA SER A 151 -22.44 -24.78 -62.09
C SER A 151 -21.86 -23.36 -62.04
N SER A 152 -22.36 -22.47 -62.91
CA SER A 152 -21.99 -21.05 -62.96
C SER A 152 -22.26 -20.35 -61.63
N HIS A 153 -23.46 -20.52 -61.06
CA HIS A 153 -23.80 -19.95 -59.75
C HIS A 153 -22.94 -20.52 -58.61
N LEU A 154 -22.57 -21.80 -58.65
CA LEU A 154 -21.64 -22.39 -57.67
C LEU A 154 -20.27 -21.73 -57.72
N VAL A 155 -19.68 -21.52 -58.92
CA VAL A 155 -18.38 -20.84 -59.07
C VAL A 155 -18.44 -19.41 -58.50
N VAL A 156 -19.49 -18.65 -58.80
CA VAL A 156 -19.70 -17.30 -58.23
C VAL A 156 -19.77 -17.34 -56.69
N LYS A 157 -20.43 -18.34 -56.11
CA LYS A 157 -20.50 -18.48 -54.64
C LYS A 157 -19.21 -18.99 -54.02
N GLU A 158 -18.42 -19.79 -54.71
CA GLU A 158 -17.06 -20.13 -54.26
C GLU A 158 -16.15 -18.90 -54.24
N ASP A 159 -16.23 -18.02 -55.23
CA ASP A 159 -15.43 -16.79 -55.27
C ASP A 159 -15.90 -15.75 -54.25
N GLU A 160 -17.21 -15.62 -54.00
CA GLU A 160 -17.72 -14.88 -52.84
C GLU A 160 -17.15 -15.43 -51.53
N ILE A 161 -17.10 -16.76 -51.34
CA ILE A 161 -16.55 -17.38 -50.13
C ILE A 161 -15.04 -17.13 -50.01
N LYS A 162 -14.26 -17.27 -51.10
CA LYS A 162 -12.81 -16.96 -51.12
C LYS A 162 -12.56 -15.51 -50.69
N GLU A 163 -13.36 -14.57 -51.20
CA GLU A 163 -13.27 -13.16 -50.86
C GLU A 163 -13.68 -12.85 -49.41
N LYS A 164 -14.71 -13.51 -48.87
CA LYS A 164 -15.05 -13.40 -47.43
C LYS A 164 -13.94 -13.96 -46.54
N ASN A 165 -13.32 -15.08 -46.92
CA ASN A 165 -12.20 -15.67 -46.16
C ASN A 165 -11.00 -14.71 -46.09
N ARG A 166 -10.57 -14.11 -47.21
CA ARG A 166 -9.50 -13.09 -47.22
C ARG A 166 -9.77 -11.92 -46.27
N ARG A 167 -11.03 -11.46 -46.21
CA ARG A 167 -11.43 -10.37 -45.29
C ARG A 167 -11.42 -10.79 -43.82
N ILE A 168 -11.72 -12.06 -43.53
CA ILE A 168 -11.58 -12.63 -42.18
C ILE A 168 -10.10 -12.73 -41.81
N GLU A 169 -9.25 -13.29 -42.69
CA GLU A 169 -7.81 -13.39 -42.49
C GLU A 169 -7.15 -12.02 -42.24
N TYR A 170 -7.52 -10.99 -43.02
CA TYR A 170 -7.08 -9.61 -42.81
C TYR A 170 -7.54 -9.05 -41.46
N ALA A 171 -8.81 -9.25 -41.08
CA ALA A 171 -9.32 -8.79 -39.79
C ALA A 171 -8.64 -9.53 -38.61
N GLU A 172 -8.32 -10.81 -38.75
CA GLU A 172 -7.54 -11.59 -37.78
C GLU A 172 -6.07 -11.09 -37.67
N GLN A 173 -5.46 -10.65 -38.77
CA GLN A 173 -4.13 -10.00 -38.77
C GLN A 173 -4.14 -8.62 -38.09
N CYS A 174 -5.15 -7.78 -38.36
CA CYS A 174 -5.33 -6.53 -37.63
C CYS A 174 -5.53 -6.78 -36.13
N LEU A 175 -6.38 -7.75 -35.79
CA LEU A 175 -6.64 -8.14 -34.40
C LEU A 175 -5.41 -8.67 -33.68
N THR A 176 -4.55 -9.47 -34.33
CA THR A 176 -3.30 -9.94 -33.69
C THR A 176 -2.31 -8.79 -33.49
N THR A 177 -2.18 -7.86 -34.46
CA THR A 177 -1.38 -6.63 -34.31
C THR A 177 -1.83 -5.80 -33.10
N SER A 178 -3.11 -5.44 -33.01
CA SER A 178 -3.64 -4.65 -31.90
C SER A 178 -3.53 -5.36 -30.54
N ASN A 179 -3.60 -6.70 -30.49
CA ASN A 179 -3.36 -7.45 -29.25
C ASN A 179 -1.88 -7.46 -28.83
N LEU A 180 -0.92 -7.32 -29.75
CA LEU A 180 0.49 -7.15 -29.41
C LEU A 180 0.76 -5.74 -28.87
N GLU A 181 0.20 -4.72 -29.51
CA GLU A 181 0.26 -3.32 -29.04
C GLU A 181 -0.36 -3.17 -27.63
N LEU A 182 -1.52 -3.80 -27.41
CA LEU A 182 -2.17 -3.83 -26.09
C LEU A 182 -1.25 -4.44 -25.02
N LYS A 183 -0.62 -5.60 -25.28
CA LYS A 183 0.32 -6.22 -24.33
C LYS A 183 1.56 -5.37 -24.04
N VAL A 184 2.04 -4.62 -25.04
CA VAL A 184 3.13 -3.65 -24.83
C VAL A 184 2.67 -2.48 -23.96
N ALA A 185 1.44 -1.99 -24.13
CA ALA A 185 0.85 -0.96 -23.27
C ALA A 185 0.62 -1.47 -21.83
N GLU A 186 0.05 -2.67 -21.66
CA GLU A 186 -0.11 -3.35 -20.37
C GLU A 186 1.22 -3.50 -19.63
N SER A 187 2.28 -3.94 -20.33
CA SER A 187 3.62 -4.10 -19.75
C SER A 187 4.21 -2.77 -19.25
N LYS A 188 4.01 -1.68 -20.00
CA LYS A 188 4.42 -0.32 -19.59
C LYS A 188 3.60 0.20 -18.40
N MET A 189 2.29 -0.08 -18.37
CA MET A 189 1.46 0.26 -17.21
C MET A 189 1.88 -0.51 -15.95
N GLN A 190 2.36 -1.74 -16.09
CA GLN A 190 2.92 -2.52 -14.97
C GLN A 190 4.24 -1.92 -14.45
N SER A 191 5.16 -1.47 -15.32
CA SER A 191 6.39 -0.81 -14.87
C SER A 191 6.12 0.54 -14.19
N TYR A 192 5.25 1.38 -14.77
CA TYR A 192 4.83 2.61 -14.08
C TYR A 192 4.11 2.32 -12.75
N GLY A 193 3.39 1.20 -12.65
CA GLY A 193 2.79 0.73 -11.39
C GLY A 193 3.82 0.40 -10.30
N THR A 194 4.96 -0.21 -10.64
CA THR A 194 6.04 -0.48 -9.67
C THR A 194 6.82 0.78 -9.32
N GLU A 195 7.09 1.66 -10.29
CA GLU A 195 7.72 2.98 -10.07
C GLU A 195 6.88 3.84 -9.12
N ILE A 196 5.57 3.97 -9.35
CA ILE A 196 4.63 4.69 -8.47
C ILE A 196 4.60 4.08 -7.06
N SER A 197 4.74 2.76 -6.95
CA SER A 197 4.78 2.06 -5.66
C SER A 197 6.08 2.34 -4.89
N SER A 198 7.21 2.41 -5.59
CA SER A 198 8.51 2.81 -5.03
C SER A 198 8.48 4.25 -4.53
N LEU A 199 8.02 5.20 -5.35
CA LEU A 199 7.93 6.61 -4.99
C LEU A 199 6.98 6.85 -3.80
N LYS A 200 5.88 6.10 -3.69
CA LYS A 200 4.99 6.14 -2.51
C LYS A 200 5.70 5.69 -1.22
N LEU A 201 6.59 4.69 -1.31
CA LEU A 201 7.39 4.24 -0.16
C LEU A 201 8.45 5.27 0.23
N GLU A 202 9.11 5.89 -0.74
CA GLU A 202 10.06 6.99 -0.50
C GLU A 202 9.38 8.19 0.17
N ILE A 203 8.23 8.62 -0.34
CA ILE A 203 7.41 9.70 0.27
C ILE A 203 7.07 9.35 1.72
N LYS A 204 6.65 8.10 2.01
CA LYS A 204 6.35 7.66 3.38
C LYS A 204 7.58 7.77 4.31
N VAL A 205 8.75 7.33 3.85
CA VAL A 205 10.01 7.44 4.60
C VAL A 205 10.44 8.89 4.81
N LEU A 206 10.18 9.78 3.85
CA LEU A 206 10.45 11.22 3.99
C LEU A 206 9.49 11.90 4.98
N VAL A 207 8.21 11.50 5.02
CA VAL A 207 7.25 11.96 6.04
C VAL A 207 7.67 11.52 7.44
N GLU A 208 8.02 10.25 7.63
CA GLU A 208 8.50 9.74 8.94
C GLU A 208 9.78 10.46 9.42
N LYS A 209 10.69 10.80 8.49
CA LYS A 209 11.87 11.64 8.78
C LYS A 209 11.49 13.07 9.16
N LEU A 210 10.49 13.67 8.50
CA LEU A 210 10.01 15.01 8.81
C LEU A 210 9.31 15.06 10.18
N GLU A 211 8.47 14.07 10.49
CA GLU A 211 7.79 13.94 11.78
C GLU A 211 8.78 13.77 12.94
N THR A 212 9.78 12.89 12.78
CA THR A 212 10.82 12.68 13.81
C THR A 212 11.75 13.89 13.97
N ALA A 213 12.01 14.67 12.91
CA ALA A 213 12.72 15.95 13.00
C ALA A 213 11.88 17.03 13.71
N ASN A 214 10.59 17.14 13.38
CA ASN A 214 9.64 18.07 14.01
C ASN A 214 9.49 17.76 15.52
N ALA A 215 9.37 16.48 15.90
CA ALA A 215 9.31 16.07 17.30
C ALA A 215 10.57 16.47 18.09
N LYS A 216 11.77 16.38 17.48
CA LYS A 216 13.02 16.87 18.09
C LYS A 216 13.04 18.39 18.23
N ALA A 217 12.64 19.12 17.19
CA ALA A 217 12.54 20.59 17.24
C ALA A 217 11.58 21.07 18.35
N GLN A 218 10.42 20.41 18.50
CA GLN A 218 9.48 20.66 19.59
C GLN A 218 10.00 20.25 20.98
N SER A 219 11.02 19.39 21.07
CA SER A 219 11.71 19.10 22.32
C SER A 219 12.65 20.25 22.70
N TYR A 220 13.46 20.73 21.74
CA TYR A 220 14.36 21.86 21.97
C TYR A 220 13.62 23.18 22.26
N ASP A 221 12.46 23.42 21.64
CA ASP A 221 11.60 24.57 21.97
C ASP A 221 11.09 24.50 23.43
N LYS A 222 10.73 23.31 23.94
CA LYS A 222 10.35 23.13 25.36
C LYS A 222 11.53 23.37 26.30
N GLU A 223 12.70 22.84 25.96
CA GLU A 223 13.95 23.02 26.71
C GLU A 223 14.37 24.50 26.77
N ALA A 224 14.35 25.21 25.64
CA ALA A 224 14.63 26.64 25.57
C ALA A 224 13.65 27.48 26.41
N ARG A 225 12.36 27.14 26.43
CA ARG A 225 11.35 27.80 27.29
C ARG A 225 11.62 27.58 28.78
N ILE A 226 12.11 26.41 29.19
CA ILE A 226 12.50 26.14 30.58
C ILE A 226 13.73 26.97 30.95
N LEU A 227 14.78 26.95 30.12
CA LEU A 227 16.01 27.72 30.36
C LEU A 227 15.76 29.24 30.44
N GLU A 228 14.86 29.78 29.61
CA GLU A 228 14.47 31.20 29.69
C GLU A 228 13.68 31.51 30.97
N GLN A 229 12.83 30.60 31.47
CA GLN A 229 12.18 30.75 32.78
C GLN A 229 13.17 30.70 33.94
N GLU A 230 14.14 29.78 33.91
CA GLU A 230 15.21 29.70 34.91
C GLU A 230 16.08 30.96 34.92
N LYS A 231 16.46 31.47 33.73
CA LYS A 231 17.14 32.76 33.56
C LYS A 231 16.36 33.91 34.17
N ILE A 232 15.07 34.04 33.88
CA ILE A 232 14.21 35.10 34.45
C ILE A 232 14.16 34.99 35.98
N HIS A 233 14.07 33.78 36.53
CA HIS A 233 14.09 33.57 37.99
C HIS A 233 15.45 33.93 38.62
N LEU A 234 16.56 33.58 37.97
CA LEU A 234 17.92 33.95 38.41
C LEU A 234 18.16 35.46 38.33
N GLU A 235 17.68 36.13 37.28
CA GLU A 235 17.72 37.60 37.18
C GLU A 235 16.93 38.27 38.31
N GLN A 236 15.73 37.79 38.62
CA GLN A 236 14.91 38.28 39.73
C GLN A 236 15.65 38.12 41.06
N ARG A 237 16.21 36.93 41.32
CA ARG A 237 16.99 36.65 42.53
C ARG A 237 18.23 37.54 42.63
N TYR A 238 18.95 37.76 41.54
CA TYR A 238 20.12 38.64 41.50
C TYR A 238 19.73 40.10 41.84
N ARG A 239 18.64 40.61 41.27
CA ARG A 239 18.11 41.95 41.60
C ARG A 239 17.76 42.06 43.08
N SER A 240 17.07 41.08 43.66
CA SER A 240 16.71 41.09 45.08
C SER A 240 17.90 41.03 46.04
N GLU A 241 18.98 40.31 45.71
CA GLU A 241 20.21 40.36 46.52
C GLU A 241 20.98 41.67 46.31
N PHE A 242 20.99 42.24 45.10
CA PHE A 242 21.58 43.57 44.84
C PHE A 242 20.87 44.68 45.65
N GLU A 243 19.53 44.65 45.69
CA GLU A 243 18.71 45.53 46.54
C GLU A 243 19.06 45.36 48.03
N ARG A 244 19.19 44.12 48.53
CA ARG A 244 19.66 43.85 49.90
C ARG A 244 21.06 44.39 50.19
N PHE A 245 22.00 44.27 49.25
CA PHE A 245 23.34 44.84 49.43
C PHE A 245 23.29 46.37 49.52
N ALA A 246 22.44 47.04 48.73
CA ALA A 246 22.21 48.48 48.84
C ALA A 246 21.58 48.88 50.19
N GLU A 247 20.58 48.14 50.68
CA GLU A 247 20.00 48.35 52.02
C GLU A 247 21.03 48.20 53.13
N VAL A 248 21.87 47.16 53.08
CA VAL A 248 22.95 46.92 54.05
C VAL A 248 24.00 48.02 53.97
N GLN A 249 24.39 48.47 52.77
CA GLN A 249 25.33 49.57 52.62
C GLN A 249 24.80 50.86 53.24
N GLU A 250 23.53 51.25 53.02
CA GLU A 250 22.99 52.46 53.67
C GLU A 250 22.71 52.26 55.18
N ARG A 251 22.59 51.03 55.69
CA ARG A 251 22.65 50.77 57.14
C ARG A 251 24.06 51.02 57.69
N CYS A 252 25.10 50.56 57.00
CA CYS A 252 26.50 50.84 57.35
C CYS A 252 26.81 52.34 57.28
N ASN A 253 26.41 53.02 56.21
CA ASN A 253 26.57 54.47 56.04
C ASN A 253 25.89 55.25 57.19
N ARG A 254 24.70 54.84 57.64
CA ARG A 254 24.01 55.46 58.80
C ARG A 254 24.76 55.22 60.11
N SER A 255 25.16 53.98 60.39
CA SER A 255 25.97 53.63 61.56
C SER A 255 27.28 54.41 61.61
N GLU A 256 27.95 54.60 60.47
CA GLU A 256 29.18 55.38 60.37
C GLU A 256 28.94 56.88 60.62
N LYS A 257 27.85 57.46 60.08
CA LYS A 257 27.42 58.84 60.36
C LYS A 257 27.09 59.03 61.86
N GLU A 258 26.49 58.04 62.51
CA GLU A 258 26.18 58.06 63.95
C GLU A 258 27.44 57.91 64.81
N CYS A 259 28.35 57.02 64.44
CA CYS A 259 29.66 56.84 65.09
C CYS A 259 30.47 58.15 65.04
N LYS A 260 30.56 58.80 63.89
CA LYS A 260 31.24 60.11 63.72
C LYS A 260 30.65 61.19 64.64
N ARG A 261 29.31 61.28 64.73
CA ARG A 261 28.63 62.18 65.67
C ARG A 261 28.94 61.85 67.13
N ALA A 262 29.02 60.57 67.48
CA ALA A 262 29.35 60.13 68.84
C ALA A 262 30.81 60.43 69.22
N THR A 263 31.77 60.27 68.29
CA THR A 263 33.16 60.66 68.52
C THR A 263 33.31 62.18 68.63
N GLU A 264 32.64 62.96 67.78
CA GLU A 264 32.61 64.43 67.91
C GLU A 264 32.04 64.88 69.26
N LEU A 265 30.96 64.24 69.73
CA LEU A 265 30.37 64.53 71.05
C LEU A 265 31.35 64.21 72.18
N ALA A 266 32.02 63.05 72.10
CA ALA A 266 33.04 62.65 73.06
C ALA A 266 34.25 63.61 73.05
N ASP A 267 34.67 64.10 71.88
CA ASP A 267 35.78 65.05 71.75
C ASP A 267 35.45 66.43 72.31
N ARG A 268 34.23 66.93 72.08
CA ARG A 268 33.73 68.15 72.74
C ARG A 268 33.71 67.96 74.26
N ALA A 269 33.16 66.85 74.75
CA ALA A 269 33.16 66.54 76.19
C ALA A 269 34.58 66.40 76.78
N ARG A 270 35.55 65.85 76.03
CA ARG A 270 36.97 65.80 76.42
C ARG A 270 37.57 67.21 76.48
N ALA A 271 37.33 68.06 75.47
CA ALA A 271 37.80 69.44 75.44
C ALA A 271 37.19 70.31 76.56
N ASP A 272 35.90 70.11 76.87
CA ASP A 272 35.22 70.75 77.99
C ASP A 272 35.77 70.27 79.34
N ALA A 273 36.04 68.97 79.51
CA ALA A 273 36.66 68.43 80.71
C ALA A 273 38.09 68.97 80.92
N VAL A 274 38.91 69.04 79.86
CA VAL A 274 40.24 69.68 79.89
C VAL A 274 40.12 71.18 80.23
N SER A 275 39.13 71.87 79.67
CA SER A 275 38.88 73.29 79.96
C SER A 275 38.40 73.52 81.40
N ALA A 276 37.57 72.62 81.94
CA ALA A 276 37.14 72.64 83.34
C ALA A 276 38.30 72.32 84.30
N GLN A 277 39.19 71.39 83.93
CA GLN A 277 40.41 71.10 84.68
C GLN A 277 41.40 72.29 84.64
N LYS A 278 41.55 72.95 83.49
CA LYS A 278 42.33 74.20 83.38
C LYS A 278 41.74 75.31 84.26
N LYS A 279 40.41 75.48 84.26
CA LYS A 279 39.71 76.40 85.18
C LYS A 279 39.93 76.03 86.65
N LYS A 280 39.87 74.73 87.01
CA LYS A 280 40.15 74.24 88.37
C LYS A 280 41.58 74.54 88.81
N ASN A 281 42.56 74.45 87.91
CA ASN A 281 43.97 74.77 88.17
C ASN A 281 44.26 76.28 88.20
N LEU A 282 43.36 77.11 87.65
CA LEU A 282 43.42 78.58 87.68
C LEU A 282 42.70 79.19 88.89
N LEU A 283 41.96 78.39 89.67
CA LEU A 283 41.48 78.80 90.98
C LEU A 283 42.62 78.69 92.00
N PRO A 284 42.79 79.67 92.91
CA PRO A 284 43.77 79.55 93.98
C PRO A 284 43.45 78.32 94.85
N PRO A 285 44.45 77.49 95.22
CA PRO A 285 44.20 76.27 95.98
C PRO A 285 43.65 76.62 97.37
N LYS A 286 42.42 76.19 97.66
CA LYS A 286 41.74 76.39 98.96
C LYS A 286 42.32 75.54 100.12
N THR A 287 43.59 75.18 100.02
CA THR A 287 44.33 74.37 100.99
C THR A 287 45.73 74.95 101.12
N ILE A 288 45.92 75.83 102.09
CA ILE A 288 47.25 76.22 102.56
C ILE A 288 47.88 74.97 103.20
N LYS A 289 49.13 74.65 102.86
CA LYS A 289 49.86 73.58 103.55
C LYS A 289 50.55 74.15 104.78
N ASP A 290 50.40 73.47 105.91
CA ASP A 290 51.13 73.74 107.14
C ASP A 290 52.66 73.60 106.89
N PRO A 291 53.47 74.63 107.20
CA PRO A 291 54.92 74.59 106.99
C PRO A 291 55.70 73.82 108.08
N GLU A 292 55.11 73.48 109.24
CA GLU A 292 55.84 72.81 110.34
C GLU A 292 55.76 71.28 110.32
N ALA A 293 54.85 70.70 109.53
CA ALA A 293 54.64 69.26 109.43
C ALA A 293 55.78 68.51 108.69
N LYS A 294 56.91 68.29 109.37
CA LYS A 294 58.02 67.45 108.88
C LYS A 294 57.68 65.95 108.98
N LYS A 295 58.05 65.20 107.95
CA LYS A 295 57.96 63.74 107.90
C LYS A 295 58.92 63.10 108.94
N PRO A 296 58.51 62.06 109.70
CA PRO A 296 59.42 61.27 110.54
C PRO A 296 60.53 60.59 109.74
N GLU A 297 61.74 60.53 110.29
CA GLU A 297 62.94 60.07 109.58
C GLU A 297 63.00 58.53 109.39
N ASP A 298 62.26 57.78 110.22
CA ASP A 298 62.13 56.30 110.17
C ASP A 298 60.91 55.80 109.35
N TRP A 299 60.30 56.68 108.53
CA TRP A 299 59.12 56.33 107.73
C TRP A 299 59.50 55.95 106.29
N ASP A 300 59.42 54.66 105.93
CA ASP A 300 59.72 54.20 104.57
C ASP A 300 58.49 54.23 103.63
N ASP A 301 58.59 55.05 102.57
CA ASP A 301 57.57 55.18 101.50
C ASP A 301 57.77 54.18 100.34
N LYS A 302 58.76 53.27 100.43
CA LYS A 302 59.07 52.29 99.37
C LYS A 302 58.36 50.96 99.63
N GLU A 303 57.24 50.76 98.95
CA GLU A 303 56.41 49.53 98.98
C GLU A 303 57.17 48.25 98.63
N TYR A 304 58.24 48.38 97.84
CA TYR A 304 59.09 47.28 97.40
C TYR A 304 60.55 47.65 97.56
N ILE A 305 61.31 46.76 98.19
CA ILE A 305 62.78 46.81 98.25
C ILE A 305 63.36 45.73 97.33
N THR A 306 64.57 45.99 96.83
CA THR A 306 65.37 45.01 96.10
C THR A 306 65.83 43.93 97.06
N ASP A 307 65.65 42.65 96.75
CA ASP A 307 66.10 41.55 97.63
C ASP A 307 67.64 41.52 97.73
N PRO A 308 68.24 41.69 98.93
CA PRO A 308 69.70 41.65 99.10
C PRO A 308 70.34 40.27 98.85
N LYS A 309 69.54 39.20 98.72
CA LYS A 309 70.00 37.84 98.47
C LYS A 309 69.86 37.39 97.01
N ASP A 310 69.07 38.09 96.19
CA ASP A 310 68.83 37.75 94.78
C ASP A 310 70.00 38.25 93.92
N LYS A 311 71.09 37.48 93.85
CA LYS A 311 72.22 37.75 92.97
C LYS A 311 71.92 37.30 91.54
N LYS A 312 72.29 38.14 90.57
CA LYS A 312 72.23 37.85 89.12
C LYS A 312 72.98 36.55 88.79
N PRO A 313 72.37 35.58 88.09
CA PRO A 313 73.07 34.40 87.59
C PRO A 313 74.17 34.78 86.60
N GLU A 314 75.32 34.12 86.71
CA GLU A 314 76.45 34.30 85.80
C GLU A 314 76.10 33.72 84.42
N GLY A 315 76.46 34.43 83.34
CA GLY A 315 76.07 34.10 81.95
C GLY A 315 74.67 34.55 81.49
N TYR A 316 73.84 35.17 82.34
CA TYR A 316 72.46 35.55 81.96
C TYR A 316 72.38 36.69 80.90
N GLU A 317 73.44 37.48 80.72
CA GLU A 317 73.48 38.55 79.69
C GLU A 317 74.14 38.12 78.37
N ASP A 318 74.86 36.98 78.37
CA ASP A 318 75.58 36.45 77.19
C ASP A 318 74.69 35.55 76.30
N ILE A 319 73.42 35.39 76.65
CA ILE A 319 72.44 34.63 75.86
C ILE A 319 72.00 35.49 74.66
N PRO A 320 72.25 35.08 73.40
CA PRO A 320 71.80 35.83 72.23
C PRO A 320 70.26 35.88 72.16
N LYS A 321 69.70 37.05 71.85
CA LYS A 321 68.25 37.25 71.67
C LYS A 321 67.67 36.42 70.52
N GLU A 322 68.48 36.20 69.50
CA GLU A 322 68.16 35.47 68.27
C GLU A 322 69.28 34.47 67.99
N ILE A 323 68.90 33.29 67.49
CA ILE A 323 69.81 32.21 67.09
C ILE A 323 69.43 31.76 65.68
N PRO A 324 70.38 31.29 64.84
CA PRO A 324 70.04 30.66 63.56
C PRO A 324 69.13 29.44 63.80
N ASP A 325 68.12 29.25 62.95
CA ASP A 325 67.23 28.09 63.02
C ASP A 325 67.99 26.79 62.68
N PRO A 326 68.10 25.81 63.60
CA PRO A 326 68.82 24.57 63.35
C PRO A 326 68.08 23.59 62.42
N ASP A 327 66.77 23.76 62.21
CA ASP A 327 65.97 22.91 61.31
C ASP A 327 65.83 23.53 59.90
N ALA A 328 66.26 24.78 59.70
CA ALA A 328 66.22 25.45 58.40
C ALA A 328 67.23 24.86 57.41
N LYS A 329 66.72 24.24 56.35
CA LYS A 329 67.51 23.74 55.21
C LYS A 329 67.40 24.70 54.03
N LYS A 330 68.51 24.91 53.33
CA LYS A 330 68.55 25.62 52.04
C LYS A 330 67.57 24.94 51.04
N PRO A 331 66.72 25.69 50.33
CA PRO A 331 65.85 25.14 49.29
C PRO A 331 66.63 24.47 48.15
N GLU A 332 66.03 23.46 47.52
CA GLU A 332 66.66 22.69 46.43
C GLU A 332 66.76 23.50 45.11
N ASP A 333 65.90 24.51 44.93
CA ASP A 333 65.88 25.44 43.80
C ASP A 333 66.71 26.74 44.02
N TRP A 334 67.67 26.78 44.97
CA TRP A 334 68.47 27.99 45.25
C TRP A 334 69.85 27.99 44.58
N ASP A 335 70.04 28.89 43.63
CA ASP A 335 71.29 29.10 42.89
C ASP A 335 72.28 29.99 43.66
N ASP A 336 73.54 29.56 43.78
CA ASP A 336 74.59 30.31 44.48
C ASP A 336 75.28 31.37 43.60
N GLU A 337 75.11 31.35 42.26
CA GLU A 337 75.73 32.33 41.35
C GLU A 337 74.85 33.56 41.06
N GLU A 338 73.50 33.46 41.11
CA GLU A 338 72.59 34.60 40.90
C GLU A 338 71.96 35.17 42.19
N ASP A 339 71.56 34.35 43.18
CA ASP A 339 70.75 34.79 44.34
C ASP A 339 71.53 35.10 45.63
N CYS A 340 72.88 35.11 45.57
CA CYS A 340 73.82 35.37 46.68
C CYS A 340 73.86 34.29 47.79
N GLU A 341 74.83 34.44 48.71
CA GLU A 341 75.11 33.48 49.79
C GLU A 341 73.91 33.32 50.74
N TRP A 342 73.30 32.13 50.73
CA TRP A 342 72.12 31.82 51.54
C TRP A 342 72.43 31.84 53.04
N THR A 343 71.67 32.62 53.80
CA THR A 343 71.78 32.68 55.27
C THR A 343 70.52 32.13 55.93
N ALA A 344 70.71 31.23 56.91
CA ALA A 344 69.61 30.62 57.64
C ALA A 344 68.82 31.68 58.44
N PRO A 345 67.47 31.66 58.42
CA PRO A 345 66.66 32.62 59.15
C PRO A 345 66.92 32.54 60.66
N THR A 346 66.95 33.69 61.33
CA THR A 346 67.12 33.75 62.78
C THR A 346 65.78 33.63 63.50
N ILE A 347 65.70 32.69 64.44
CA ILE A 347 64.56 32.51 65.34
C ILE A 347 64.84 33.15 66.70
N SER A 348 63.78 33.62 67.37
CA SER A 348 63.89 34.15 68.73
C SER A 348 64.29 33.05 69.70
N ASN A 349 65.39 33.25 70.42
CA ASN A 349 65.97 32.24 71.31
C ASN A 349 65.03 31.97 72.51
N PRO A 350 64.51 30.74 72.70
CA PRO A 350 63.58 30.43 73.79
C PRO A 350 64.20 30.54 75.19
N GLU A 351 65.53 30.52 75.32
CA GLU A 351 66.22 30.78 76.59
C GLU A 351 66.41 32.28 76.88
N TYR A 352 66.27 33.17 75.89
CA TYR A 352 66.42 34.60 76.10
C TYR A 352 65.21 35.22 76.83
N LYS A 353 65.35 35.40 78.14
CA LYS A 353 64.28 35.87 79.03
C LYS A 353 64.30 37.40 79.29
N GLY A 354 65.00 38.15 78.42
CA GLY A 354 65.12 39.60 78.47
C GLY A 354 66.16 40.11 79.49
N PRO A 355 66.39 41.44 79.57
CA PRO A 355 67.38 42.01 80.48
C PRO A 355 67.00 41.79 81.94
N TRP A 356 67.92 41.19 82.71
CA TRP A 356 67.69 40.78 84.10
C TRP A 356 67.25 41.94 85.00
N LYS A 357 66.28 41.68 85.88
CA LYS A 357 65.84 42.62 86.91
C LYS A 357 65.73 41.88 88.24
N PRO A 358 66.38 42.35 89.31
CA PRO A 358 66.34 41.70 90.61
C PRO A 358 64.92 41.65 91.16
N LYS A 359 64.59 40.59 91.89
CA LYS A 359 63.27 40.42 92.50
C LYS A 359 63.01 41.54 93.51
N LYS A 360 61.82 42.12 93.39
CA LYS A 360 61.28 43.14 94.30
C LYS A 360 60.40 42.46 95.33
N ILE A 361 60.94 42.28 96.52
CA ILE A 361 60.17 41.78 97.67
C ILE A 361 59.35 42.93 98.27
N LYS A 362 58.16 42.63 98.79
CA LYS A 362 57.38 43.60 99.57
C LYS A 362 58.20 44.00 100.79
N ASN A 363 58.33 45.30 101.01
CA ASN A 363 59.03 45.82 102.16
C ASN A 363 58.19 45.58 103.42
N PRO A 364 58.65 44.77 104.40
CA PRO A 364 57.87 44.49 105.61
C PRO A 364 57.72 45.73 106.51
N ASN A 365 58.54 46.77 106.31
CA ASN A 365 58.50 48.03 107.07
C ASN A 365 57.84 49.19 106.29
N TYR A 366 57.15 48.91 105.17
CA TYR A 366 56.43 49.94 104.40
C TYR A 366 55.18 50.41 105.14
N GLN A 367 55.20 51.67 105.55
CA GLN A 367 54.12 52.29 106.33
C GLN A 367 53.07 52.99 105.44
N GLY A 368 53.18 52.86 104.11
CA GLY A 368 52.37 53.55 103.13
C GLY A 368 52.89 54.95 102.81
N LYS A 369 52.60 55.47 101.60
CA LYS A 369 53.03 56.82 101.21
C LYS A 369 52.47 57.88 102.15
N TRP A 370 53.35 58.55 102.89
CA TRP A 370 53.02 59.51 103.93
C TRP A 370 52.12 60.65 103.43
N LYS A 371 51.13 61.03 104.25
CA LYS A 371 50.22 62.16 104.00
C LYS A 371 49.94 62.84 105.34
N ALA A 372 49.99 64.18 105.35
CA ALA A 372 49.55 64.97 106.49
C ALA A 372 48.05 64.74 106.77
N PRO A 373 47.62 64.71 108.05
CA PRO A 373 46.21 64.65 108.41
C PRO A 373 45.41 65.83 107.86
N ILE A 374 44.11 65.62 107.63
CA ILE A 374 43.15 66.67 107.26
C ILE A 374 41.87 66.43 108.06
N ASP A 375 41.55 67.35 108.98
CA ASP A 375 40.26 67.33 109.66
C ASP A 375 39.14 67.79 108.72
N PHE A 376 38.09 66.96 108.59
CA PHE A 376 36.85 67.39 107.95
C PHE A 376 35.63 66.69 108.57
N LEU A 377 34.74 67.49 109.16
CA LEU A 377 33.47 67.04 109.74
C LEU A 377 32.49 66.57 108.64
N GLY A 378 31.66 65.56 108.94
CA GLY A 378 30.41 65.33 108.19
C GLY A 378 30.16 63.96 107.54
N SER A 379 30.87 62.89 107.92
CA SER A 379 30.67 61.53 107.36
C SER A 379 29.40 60.81 107.85
N ALA A 380 28.24 61.46 107.79
CA ALA A 380 26.93 60.89 108.13
C ALA A 380 25.85 61.10 107.04
N LEU A 381 25.94 62.18 106.25
CA LEU A 381 24.89 62.52 105.27
C LEU A 381 25.04 61.78 103.92
N VAL A 382 26.26 61.40 103.56
CA VAL A 382 26.59 60.87 102.21
C VAL A 382 26.06 59.44 102.00
N GLU A 383 26.09 58.58 103.01
CA GLU A 383 25.52 57.22 102.92
C GLU A 383 24.00 57.21 102.73
N GLN A 384 23.26 58.09 103.42
CA GLN A 384 21.80 58.22 103.21
C GLN A 384 21.48 58.63 101.78
N LEU A 385 22.24 59.55 101.20
CA LEU A 385 22.02 60.07 99.84
C LEU A 385 22.29 59.00 98.77
N LEU A 386 23.34 58.19 98.94
CA LEU A 386 23.66 57.07 98.03
C LEU A 386 22.63 55.93 98.13
N ARG A 387 22.21 55.52 99.34
CA ARG A 387 21.17 54.47 99.49
C ARG A 387 19.81 54.91 98.95
N THR A 388 19.45 56.18 99.08
CA THR A 388 18.16 56.70 98.62
C THR A 388 18.08 56.74 97.08
N ARG A 389 19.14 57.22 96.41
CA ARG A 389 19.13 57.37 94.94
C ARG A 389 19.08 56.03 94.19
N PHE A 390 19.64 54.96 94.76
CA PHE A 390 19.64 53.62 94.14
C PHE A 390 18.25 52.96 94.12
N ARG A 391 17.32 53.36 95.00
CA ARG A 391 15.91 52.88 94.98
C ARG A 391 15.05 53.52 93.88
N SER A 392 15.52 54.59 93.23
CA SER A 392 14.78 55.26 92.15
C SER A 392 14.95 54.61 90.77
N LEU A 393 16.09 53.96 90.52
CA LEU A 393 16.43 53.42 89.19
C LEU A 393 15.95 51.98 88.95
N SER A 394 15.49 51.29 89.99
CA SER A 394 14.85 49.97 89.86
C SER A 394 13.38 50.03 89.43
N LYS A 395 12.72 51.20 89.49
CA LYS A 395 11.32 51.37 89.05
C LYS A 395 11.12 51.81 87.61
N THR A 396 12.15 52.26 86.89
CA THR A 396 12.08 52.55 85.45
C THR A 396 12.45 51.35 84.56
N LYS A 397 13.01 50.27 85.13
CA LYS A 397 13.26 49.00 84.41
C LYS A 397 11.99 48.14 84.20
N ALA A 398 10.80 48.76 84.29
CA ALA A 398 9.50 48.18 83.96
C ALA A 398 8.81 48.87 82.75
N ALA A 399 9.42 49.93 82.19
CA ALA A 399 8.88 50.68 81.04
C ALA A 399 9.64 50.43 79.72
N ALA A 400 10.70 49.62 79.75
CA ALA A 400 11.58 49.35 78.60
C ALA A 400 11.58 47.87 78.16
N THR A 401 10.53 47.12 78.51
CA THR A 401 10.33 45.70 78.14
C THR A 401 8.96 45.46 77.51
N GLY A 402 8.32 46.51 76.97
CA GLY A 402 7.00 46.44 76.31
C GLY A 402 7.04 46.09 74.83
N GLU A 403 8.13 46.37 74.12
CA GLU A 403 8.18 46.35 72.65
C GLU A 403 8.94 45.15 72.03
N PHE A 404 9.35 44.18 72.86
CA PHE A 404 9.92 42.90 72.38
C PHE A 404 8.96 41.70 72.48
N ALA A 405 7.66 41.96 72.69
CA ALA A 405 6.61 40.93 72.79
C ALA A 405 5.79 40.74 71.50
N SER A 406 5.95 41.57 70.46
CA SER A 406 5.18 41.47 69.21
C SER A 406 5.76 40.50 68.17
N PHE A 407 7.04 40.12 68.27
CA PHE A 407 7.69 39.25 67.28
C PHE A 407 7.55 37.73 67.56
N ALA A 408 7.18 37.34 68.79
CA ALA A 408 7.05 35.94 69.19
C ALA A 408 5.66 35.32 68.95
N LEU A 409 4.62 36.15 68.75
CA LEU A 409 3.22 35.72 68.70
C LEU A 409 2.64 35.55 67.27
N VAL A 410 3.40 35.93 66.23
CA VAL A 410 3.01 35.73 64.82
C VAL A 410 3.59 34.41 64.26
N TRP A 411 4.77 33.98 64.71
CA TRP A 411 5.48 32.84 64.11
C TRP A 411 4.86 31.46 64.40
N ILE A 412 4.10 31.32 65.50
CA ILE A 412 3.49 30.05 65.91
C ILE A 412 2.09 29.83 65.29
N ASN A 413 1.49 30.83 64.64
CA ASN A 413 0.08 30.80 64.23
C ASN A 413 -0.17 30.60 62.72
N SER A 414 0.87 30.26 61.93
CA SER A 414 0.75 30.00 60.47
C SER A 414 0.98 28.53 60.07
N ASN A 415 1.58 27.70 60.94
CA ASN A 415 1.84 26.29 60.68
C ASN A 415 0.85 25.36 61.42
N GLY A 416 -0.39 25.26 60.90
CA GLY A 416 -1.27 24.14 61.27
C GLY A 416 -2.78 24.39 61.26
N LYS A 417 -3.42 24.40 60.08
CA LYS A 417 -4.86 24.08 59.90
C LYS A 417 -5.29 23.95 58.42
N SER A 418 -4.95 22.82 57.79
CA SER A 418 -5.48 22.48 56.45
C SER A 418 -5.38 20.98 56.11
N LYS A 419 -5.98 20.12 56.96
CA LYS A 419 -6.32 18.74 56.57
C LYS A 419 -7.78 18.41 56.84
N ASN A 420 -8.37 17.76 55.84
CA ASN A 420 -9.65 17.03 55.82
C ASN A 420 -10.94 17.82 56.13
N ARG A 421 -11.74 18.00 55.07
CA ARG A 421 -12.98 17.22 54.99
C ARG A 421 -13.48 16.99 53.55
N PHE A 422 -13.86 15.74 53.28
CA PHE A 422 -14.72 15.27 52.18
C PHE A 422 -14.19 15.42 50.73
N LEU A 423 -14.52 14.53 49.80
CA LEU A 423 -15.48 13.40 49.81
C LEU A 423 -14.87 12.12 49.17
N LYS A 424 -15.47 10.96 49.43
CA LYS A 424 -15.28 9.72 48.64
C LYS A 424 -16.17 9.81 47.39
N SER A 425 -15.75 9.25 46.25
CA SER A 425 -16.29 7.96 45.73
C SER A 425 -16.17 7.78 44.21
N SER A 426 -15.96 6.51 43.80
CA SER A 426 -16.38 5.87 42.55
C SER A 426 -15.49 5.98 41.29
N SER A 427 -15.37 4.81 40.65
CA SER A 427 -14.74 4.49 39.35
C SER A 427 -13.23 4.71 39.26
#